data_AF-A0A9W8B628-F1
#
_entry.id   AF-A0A9W8B628-F1
#
_cell.length_a   1.000
_cell.length_b   1.000
_cell.length_c   1.000
_cell.angle_alpha   90.00
_cell.angle_beta   90.00
_cell.angle_gamma   90.00
#
_symmetry.space_group_name_H-M   'P 1'
#
loop_
_entity.id
_entity.type
_entity.pdbx_description
1 polymer ?
#
loop_
_entity_poly.entity_id
_entity_poly.type
_entity_poly.pdbx_seq_one_letter_code
_entity_poly.pdbx_strand_id
1 'polypeptide(L)'
;MSASNVGSEQLKAGLEQRLVESGEKERLQDLIRAKLVESGWKDQVKAQCREVIKEKGIANITVEELLQAVVPSARENVPDEVKAKVLSRLKGFLLTNLQDLEQQPTPPL
;
A
#
# COMPACT_ATOMS: atom_id res chain seq x y z
N MET A 1 10.75 0.13 30.90
CA MET A 1 11.07 0.03 29.45
C MET A 1 9.81 0.43 28.67
N SER A 2 9.60 1.72 28.41
CA SER A 2 8.37 2.18 27.71
C SER A 2 8.51 3.54 27.00
N ALA A 3 9.43 4.41 27.43
CA ALA A 3 9.53 5.77 26.88
C ALA A 3 10.07 5.84 25.44
N SER A 4 10.89 4.88 25.01
CA SER A 4 11.51 4.89 23.68
C SER A 4 10.57 4.48 22.53
N ASN A 5 9.45 3.81 22.81
CA ASN A 5 8.48 3.37 21.79
C ASN A 5 7.39 4.40 21.52
N VAL A 6 7.09 5.26 22.50
CA VAL A 6 6.00 6.23 22.43
C VAL A 6 6.33 7.34 21.41
N GLY A 7 7.58 7.83 21.41
CA GLY A 7 8.03 8.86 20.45
C GLY A 7 8.05 8.39 18.98
N SER A 8 8.38 7.12 18.72
CA SER A 8 8.38 6.58 17.35
C SER A 8 6.96 6.36 16.81
N GLU A 9 6.02 5.94 17.67
CA GLU A 9 4.61 5.80 17.29
C GLU A 9 3.93 7.14 17.03
N GLN A 10 4.26 8.17 17.81
CA GLN A 10 3.73 9.53 17.61
C GLN A 10 4.25 10.16 16.31
N LEU A 11 5.53 9.95 15.98
CA LEU A 11 6.10 10.37 14.70
C LEU A 11 5.44 9.64 13.53
N LYS A 12 5.22 8.33 13.66
CA LYS A 12 4.53 7.54 12.64
C LYS A 12 3.09 8.02 12.42
N ALA A 13 2.35 8.27 13.49
CA ALA A 13 0.97 8.77 13.42
C ALA A 13 0.91 10.15 12.77
N GLY A 14 1.82 11.07 13.13
CA GLY A 14 1.88 12.40 12.50
C GLY A 14 2.23 12.34 11.01
N LEU A 15 3.11 11.43 10.61
CA LEU A 15 3.44 11.19 9.20
C LEU A 15 2.28 10.53 8.44
N GLU A 16 1.59 9.56 9.04
CA GLU A 16 0.40 8.95 8.45
C GLU A 16 -0.72 9.99 8.24
N GLN A 17 -0.91 10.90 9.18
CA GLN A 17 -1.84 12.01 9.04
C GLN A 17 -1.44 12.94 7.89
N ARG A 18 -0.17 13.37 7.81
CA ARG A 18 0.33 14.19 6.70
C ARG A 18 0.22 13.47 5.35
N LEU A 19 0.41 12.16 5.32
CA LEU A 19 0.24 11.34 4.11
C LEU A 19 -1.21 11.38 3.59
N VAL A 20 -2.17 11.42 4.51
CA VAL A 20 -3.60 11.56 4.19
C VAL A 20 -3.93 13.00 3.76
N GLU A 21 -3.57 14.00 4.58
CA GLU A 21 -3.92 15.40 4.36
C GLU A 21 -3.29 15.99 3.09
N SER A 22 -2.08 15.55 2.72
CA SER A 22 -1.42 15.97 1.48
C SER A 22 -2.00 15.31 0.21
N GLY A 23 -2.90 14.33 0.36
CA GLY A 23 -3.40 13.50 -0.74
C GLY A 23 -2.36 12.51 -1.29
N GLU A 24 -1.16 12.41 -0.69
CA GLU A 24 -0.13 11.49 -1.17
C GLU A 24 -0.55 10.03 -1.01
N LYS A 25 -1.36 9.71 0.01
CA LYS A 25 -1.97 8.38 0.16
C LYS A 25 -2.78 7.97 -1.06
N GLU A 26 -3.59 8.88 -1.60
CA GLU A 26 -4.45 8.62 -2.77
C GLU A 26 -3.59 8.47 -4.03
N ARG A 27 -2.59 9.35 -4.21
CA ARG A 27 -1.61 9.26 -5.31
C ARG A 27 -0.82 7.95 -5.27
N LEU A 28 -0.44 7.47 -4.09
CA LEU A 28 0.21 6.17 -3.91
C LEU A 28 -0.73 5.01 -4.27
N GLN A 29 -2.00 5.08 -3.87
CA GLN A 29 -2.99 4.07 -4.25
C GLN A 29 -3.18 4.02 -5.76
N ASP A 30 -3.28 5.17 -6.43
CA ASP A 30 -3.42 5.22 -7.89
C ASP A 30 -2.17 4.75 -8.61
N LEU A 31 -0.98 5.09 -8.10
CA LEU A 31 0.28 4.56 -8.60
C LEU A 31 0.34 3.04 -8.51
N ILE A 32 -0.06 2.47 -7.37
CA ILE A 32 -0.14 1.01 -7.18
C ILE A 32 -1.10 0.40 -8.20
N ARG A 33 -2.32 0.94 -8.32
CA ARG A 33 -3.32 0.44 -9.27
C ARG A 33 -2.81 0.47 -10.70
N ALA A 34 -2.22 1.59 -11.13
CA ALA A 34 -1.65 1.74 -12.47
C ALA A 34 -0.55 0.71 -12.71
N LYS A 35 0.39 0.56 -11.76
CA LYS A 35 1.52 -0.38 -11.89
C LYS A 35 1.09 -1.84 -11.90
N LEU A 36 0.08 -2.21 -11.11
CA LEU A 36 -0.50 -3.55 -11.13
C LEU A 36 -1.26 -3.87 -12.42
N VAL A 37 -1.75 -2.85 -13.12
CA VAL A 37 -2.33 -3.02 -14.47
C VAL A 37 -1.23 -3.15 -15.51
N GLU A 38 -0.25 -2.26 -15.50
CA GLU A 38 0.88 -2.26 -16.44
C GLU A 38 1.71 -3.54 -16.36
N SER A 39 1.88 -4.12 -15.17
CA SER A 39 2.62 -5.38 -14.99
C SER A 39 1.83 -6.62 -15.42
N GLY A 40 0.56 -6.48 -15.83
CA GLY A 40 -0.33 -7.60 -16.15
C GLY A 40 -0.87 -8.35 -14.92
N TRP A 41 -0.47 -7.96 -13.70
CA TRP A 41 -0.90 -8.62 -12.46
C TRP A 41 -2.43 -8.66 -12.32
N LYS A 42 -3.11 -7.56 -12.66
CA LYS A 42 -4.59 -7.51 -12.60
C LYS A 42 -5.24 -8.58 -13.47
N ASP A 43 -4.68 -8.84 -14.65
CA ASP A 43 -5.24 -9.82 -15.59
C ASP A 43 -4.86 -11.25 -15.20
N GLN A 44 -3.68 -11.46 -14.63
CA GLN A 44 -3.30 -12.72 -14.00
C GLN A 44 -4.25 -13.11 -12.86
N VAL A 45 -4.54 -12.17 -11.94
CA VAL A 45 -5.48 -12.42 -10.83
C VAL A 45 -6.89 -12.72 -11.34
N LYS A 46 -7.37 -12.00 -12.37
CA LYS A 46 -8.65 -12.32 -13.01
C LYS A 46 -8.65 -13.72 -13.65
N ALA A 47 -7.55 -14.14 -14.26
CA ALA A 47 -7.43 -15.48 -14.84
C ALA A 47 -7.50 -16.54 -13.74
N GLN A 48 -6.82 -16.34 -12.62
CA GLN A 48 -6.90 -17.22 -11.46
C GLN A 48 -8.33 -17.32 -10.91
N CYS A 49 -9.05 -16.19 -10.80
CA CYS A 49 -10.46 -16.22 -10.40
C CYS A 49 -11.30 -17.08 -11.34
N ARG A 50 -11.11 -16.97 -12.66
CA ARG A 50 -11.85 -17.75 -13.65
C ARG A 50 -11.58 -19.24 -13.53
N GLU A 51 -10.33 -19.65 -13.32
CA GLU A 51 -9.99 -21.06 -13.14
C GLU A 51 -10.63 -21.62 -11.87
N VAL A 52 -10.55 -20.91 -10.73
CA VAL A 52 -11.20 -21.35 -9.48
C VAL A 52 -12.72 -21.49 -9.64
N ILE A 53 -13.36 -20.54 -10.33
CA ILE A 53 -14.79 -20.58 -10.62
C ILE A 53 -15.12 -21.76 -11.54
N LYS A 54 -14.28 -22.07 -12.52
CA LYS A 54 -14.47 -23.18 -13.46
C LYS A 54 -14.32 -24.54 -12.77
N GLU A 55 -13.37 -24.67 -11.85
CA GLU A 55 -13.13 -25.90 -11.08
C GLU A 55 -14.24 -26.19 -10.08
N LYS A 56 -14.70 -25.18 -9.33
CA LYS A 56 -15.76 -25.35 -8.31
C LYS A 56 -17.18 -25.28 -8.88
N GLY A 57 -17.34 -24.59 -10.01
CA GLY A 57 -18.63 -24.26 -10.62
C GLY A 57 -19.23 -22.97 -10.03
N ILE A 58 -19.75 -22.10 -10.91
CA ILE A 58 -20.33 -20.78 -10.56
C ILE A 58 -21.43 -20.91 -9.49
N ALA A 59 -22.23 -21.97 -9.52
CA ALA A 59 -23.35 -22.16 -8.59
C ALA A 59 -22.91 -22.57 -7.17
N ASN A 60 -21.67 -23.04 -7.00
CA ASN A 60 -21.19 -23.64 -5.76
C ASN A 60 -20.12 -22.81 -5.05
N ILE A 61 -19.81 -21.61 -5.55
CA ILE A 61 -18.74 -20.77 -5.01
C ILE A 61 -19.26 -19.41 -4.56
N THR A 62 -18.92 -19.04 -3.34
CA THR A 62 -19.18 -17.70 -2.81
C THR A 62 -18.02 -16.75 -3.12
N VAL A 63 -18.29 -15.44 -3.09
CA VAL A 63 -17.25 -14.41 -3.26
C VAL A 63 -16.15 -14.55 -2.19
N GLU A 64 -16.52 -14.86 -0.96
CA GLU A 64 -15.58 -15.04 0.14
C GLU A 64 -14.63 -16.23 -0.11
N GLU A 65 -15.15 -17.38 -0.53
CA GLU A 65 -14.31 -18.55 -0.87
C GLU A 65 -13.40 -18.29 -2.07
N LEU A 66 -13.88 -17.51 -3.06
CA LEU A 66 -13.05 -17.08 -4.18
C LEU A 66 -11.91 -16.17 -3.72
N LEU A 67 -12.19 -15.23 -2.82
CA LEU A 67 -11.18 -14.36 -2.23
C LEU A 67 -10.16 -15.17 -1.42
N GLN A 68 -10.61 -16.10 -0.58
CA GLN A 68 -9.72 -16.95 0.21
C GLN A 68 -8.81 -17.81 -0.65
N ALA A 69 -9.29 -18.27 -1.81
CA ALA A 69 -8.49 -19.03 -2.76
C ALA A 69 -7.47 -18.16 -3.52
N VAL A 70 -7.88 -16.95 -3.96
CA VAL A 70 -7.07 -16.15 -4.90
C VAL A 70 -6.16 -15.15 -4.20
N VAL A 71 -6.59 -14.54 -3.08
CA VAL A 71 -5.85 -13.46 -2.39
C VAL A 71 -4.43 -13.86 -1.96
N PRO A 72 -4.18 -15.06 -1.39
CA PRO A 72 -2.82 -15.47 -1.00
C PRO A 72 -1.87 -15.47 -2.21
N SER A 73 -2.27 -16.14 -3.29
CA SER A 73 -1.52 -16.18 -4.56
C SER A 73 -1.35 -14.79 -5.16
N ALA A 74 -2.41 -13.99 -5.18
CA ALA A 74 -2.37 -12.63 -5.73
C ALA A 74 -1.33 -11.76 -4.99
N ARG A 75 -1.27 -11.85 -3.65
CA ARG A 75 -0.31 -11.10 -2.82
C ARG A 75 1.14 -11.54 -3.05
N GLU A 76 1.37 -12.84 -3.21
CA GLU A 76 2.69 -13.39 -3.50
C GLU A 76 3.21 -12.96 -4.87
N ASN A 77 2.33 -12.98 -5.88
CA ASN A 77 2.65 -12.64 -7.26
C ASN A 77 2.77 -11.12 -7.53
N VAL A 78 2.65 -10.27 -6.51
CA VAL A 78 2.89 -8.82 -6.69
C VAL A 78 4.35 -8.60 -7.10
N PRO A 79 4.63 -8.01 -8.28
CA PRO A 79 6.01 -7.85 -8.74
C PRO A 79 6.82 -6.94 -7.83
N ASP A 80 8.09 -7.29 -7.61
CA ASP A 80 8.98 -6.52 -6.75
C ASP A 80 9.26 -5.11 -7.27
N GLU A 81 9.19 -4.89 -8.59
CA GLU A 81 9.27 -3.56 -9.19
C GLU A 81 8.15 -2.63 -8.69
N VAL A 82 6.93 -3.15 -8.55
CA VAL A 82 5.79 -2.38 -8.02
C VAL A 82 6.06 -2.02 -6.55
N LYS A 83 6.49 -2.99 -5.74
CA LYS A 83 6.85 -2.76 -4.33
C LYS A 83 7.96 -1.72 -4.21
N ALA A 84 9.02 -1.86 -5.00
CA ALA A 84 10.17 -0.95 -5.00
C ALA A 84 9.77 0.47 -5.40
N LYS A 85 8.90 0.64 -6.41
CA LYS A 85 8.43 1.95 -6.85
C LYS A 85 7.62 2.66 -5.78
N VAL A 86 6.72 1.93 -5.11
CA VAL A 86 5.90 2.44 -3.99
C VAL A 86 6.78 2.82 -2.82
N LEU A 87 7.71 1.96 -2.42
CA LEU A 87 8.66 2.24 -1.35
C LEU A 87 9.54 3.44 -1.67
N SER A 88 10.02 3.57 -2.92
CA SER A 88 10.80 4.72 -3.35
C SER A 88 10.01 6.03 -3.25
N ARG A 89 8.74 6.02 -3.68
CA ARG A 89 7.86 7.18 -3.58
C ARG A 89 7.57 7.57 -2.14
N LEU A 90 7.27 6.58 -1.28
CA LEU A 90 7.05 6.80 0.15
C LEU A 90 8.31 7.35 0.82
N LYS A 91 9.49 6.76 0.56
CA LYS A 91 10.78 7.27 1.09
C LYS A 91 11.03 8.71 0.67
N GLY A 92 10.76 9.05 -0.59
CA GLY A 92 10.87 10.42 -1.10
C GLY A 92 9.95 11.37 -0.35
N PHE A 93 8.68 11.00 -0.17
CA PHE A 93 7.74 11.78 0.62
C PHE A 93 8.23 11.98 2.06
N LEU A 94 8.64 10.91 2.75
CA LEU A 94 9.13 10.99 4.11
C LEU A 94 10.35 11.90 4.23
N LEU A 95 11.30 11.81 3.30
CA LEU A 95 12.50 12.66 3.31
C LEU A 95 12.15 14.14 3.17
N THR A 96 11.26 14.49 2.24
CA THR A 96 10.76 15.87 2.08
C THR A 96 10.06 16.35 3.34
N ASN A 97 9.18 15.51 3.92
CA ASN A 97 8.38 15.90 5.08
C ASN A 97 9.21 15.99 6.38
N LEU A 98 10.30 15.22 6.51
CA LEU A 98 11.21 15.32 7.65
C LEU A 98 12.08 16.59 7.58
N GLN A 99 12.49 17.02 6.38
CA GLN A 99 13.22 18.28 6.18
C GLN A 99 12.36 19.49 6.59
N ASP A 100 11.05 19.46 6.34
CA ASP A 100 10.13 20.53 6.74
C ASP A 100 9.96 20.64 8.28
N LEU A 101 10.13 19.53 9.02
CA LEU A 101 10.00 19.54 10.48
C LEU A 101 11.22 20.16 11.17
N GLU A 102 12.38 20.15 10.53
CA GLU A 102 13.60 20.81 11.04
C GLU A 102 13.56 22.34 10.84
N GLN A 103 12.60 22.87 10.08
CA GLN A 103 12.48 24.30 9.79
C GLN A 103 11.40 25.03 10.61
N GLN A 104 10.88 24.44 11.69
CA GLN A 104 9.99 25.19 12.58
C GLN A 104 10.77 26.34 13.24
N PRO A 105 10.37 27.61 13.04
CA PRO A 105 11.02 28.73 13.69
C PRO A 105 10.80 28.60 15.20
N THR A 106 11.89 28.58 15.97
CA THR A 106 11.85 28.64 17.43
C THR A 106 10.95 29.82 17.85
N PRO A 107 9.98 29.62 18.74
CA PRO A 107 9.16 30.70 19.27
C PRO A 107 10.09 31.79 19.85
N PRO A 108 9.87 33.08 19.52
CA PRO A 108 10.64 34.15 20.15
C PRO A 108 10.37 34.18 21.66
N LEU A 109 11.44 34.41 22.42
CA LEU A 109 11.51 34.48 23.89
C LEU A 109 10.47 35.43 24.50
#